data_AF-A0A5D8YNC5-F1
#
_entry.id   AF-A0A5D8YNC5-F1
#
_cell.length_a   1.000
_cell.length_b   1.000
_cell.length_c   1.000
_cell.angle_alpha   90.00
_cell.angle_beta   90.00
_cell.angle_gamma   90.00
#
_symmetry.space_group_name_H-M   'P 1'
#
loop_
_entity.id
_entity.type
_entity.pdbx_description
1 polymer ?
#
loop_
_entity_poly.entity_id
_entity_poly.type
_entity_poly.pdbx_seq_one_letter_code
_entity_poly.pdbx_strand_id
1 'polypeptide(L)'
;MSASEMSENRVGLRRQWSLCALMVLAAFLLCAATGTSFSSLFPSRLSFSQEAIVALGLSAIACLNAWLGYKLASKRPVAKHTIESYSRLDLRGWNPLLLAPAAGIGEEILFRGALQTLLGVWLSSALFVLAHTKAYRFNGLSRRVLLQAAGLFAVSLVLAAIAHFAGLVPAIIVHTVIDITGLYTVRHVIAQGLMPNNSSKPTPLRGAA
;
A
#
# COMPACT_ATOMS: atom_id res chain seq x y z
N MET A 1 13.39 23.15 -7.91
CA MET A 1 11.94 22.87 -7.86
C MET A 1 11.32 23.73 -6.78
N SER A 2 10.35 24.55 -7.15
CA SER A 2 9.61 25.43 -6.25
C SER A 2 8.66 24.62 -5.35
N ALA A 3 8.35 25.11 -4.15
CA ALA A 3 7.32 24.53 -3.28
C ALA A 3 5.93 24.46 -3.97
N SER A 4 5.68 25.30 -4.99
CA SER A 4 4.48 25.26 -5.83
C SER A 4 4.44 24.03 -6.77
N GLU A 5 5.57 23.62 -7.35
CA GLU A 5 5.65 22.42 -8.23
C GLU A 5 5.48 21.12 -7.43
N MET A 6 5.84 21.12 -6.14
CA MET A 6 5.61 19.99 -5.23
C MET A 6 4.14 19.82 -4.82
N SER A 7 3.30 20.83 -5.05
CA SER A 7 1.86 20.80 -4.79
C SER A 7 1.08 20.17 -5.95
N GLU A 8 1.48 20.43 -7.19
CA GLU A 8 0.76 19.96 -8.40
C GLU A 8 0.89 18.46 -8.67
N ASN A 9 1.95 17.80 -8.19
CA ASN A 9 2.21 16.39 -8.48
C ASN A 9 1.72 15.40 -7.40
N ARG A 10 1.00 15.86 -6.38
CA ARG A 10 0.48 14.98 -5.33
C ARG A 10 -0.79 14.27 -5.78
N VAL A 11 -0.89 12.98 -5.46
CA VAL A 11 -2.16 12.26 -5.61
C VAL A 11 -3.10 12.76 -4.53
N GLY A 12 -4.04 13.60 -4.94
CA GLY A 12 -5.08 14.13 -4.05
C GLY A 12 -6.12 13.08 -3.68
N LEU A 13 -6.84 13.35 -2.58
CA LEU A 13 -7.88 12.48 -2.03
C LEU A 13 -8.88 12.00 -3.09
N ARG A 14 -9.42 12.92 -3.89
CA ARG A 14 -10.39 12.59 -4.95
C ARG A 14 -9.89 11.51 -5.92
N ARG A 15 -8.64 11.63 -6.36
CA ARG A 15 -8.05 10.69 -7.31
C ARG A 15 -7.88 9.30 -6.69
N GLN A 16 -7.44 9.21 -5.44
CA GLN A 16 -7.33 7.94 -4.74
C GLN A 16 -8.70 7.27 -4.61
N TRP A 17 -9.71 8.01 -4.14
CA TRP A 17 -11.06 7.49 -4.02
C TRP A 17 -11.64 7.02 -5.35
N SER A 18 -11.42 7.76 -6.44
CA SER A 18 -11.84 7.31 -7.78
C SER A 18 -11.14 6.02 -8.22
N LEU A 19 -9.83 5.88 -7.98
CA LEU A 19 -9.09 4.65 -8.30
C LEU A 19 -9.61 3.46 -7.50
N CYS A 20 -9.82 3.63 -6.19
CA CYS A 20 -10.33 2.58 -5.32
C CYS A 20 -11.78 2.21 -5.69
N ALA A 21 -12.63 3.18 -6.02
CA ALA A 21 -13.99 2.93 -6.50
C ALA A 21 -13.97 2.13 -7.83
N LEU A 22 -13.05 2.45 -8.74
CA LEU A 22 -12.86 1.69 -9.98
C LEU A 22 -12.40 0.26 -9.71
N MET A 23 -11.57 0.02 -8.69
CA MET A 23 -11.18 -1.33 -8.29
C MET A 23 -12.37 -2.15 -7.75
N VAL A 24 -13.22 -1.53 -6.92
CA VAL A 24 -14.46 -2.17 -6.44
C VAL A 24 -15.40 -2.47 -7.61
N LEU A 25 -15.56 -1.52 -8.55
CA LEU A 25 -16.35 -1.75 -9.76
C LEU A 25 -15.77 -2.88 -10.61
N ALA A 26 -14.45 -2.94 -10.78
CA ALA A 26 -13.80 -4.04 -11.50
C ALA A 26 -14.04 -5.39 -10.83
N ALA A 27 -13.97 -5.46 -9.49
CA ALA A 27 -14.31 -6.66 -8.75
C ALA A 27 -15.77 -7.09 -8.95
N PHE A 28 -16.71 -6.12 -8.91
CA PHE A 28 -18.12 -6.37 -9.19
C PHE A 28 -18.34 -6.92 -10.61
N LEU A 29 -17.69 -6.33 -11.60
CA LEU A 29 -17.77 -6.79 -12.99
C LEU A 29 -17.16 -8.19 -13.18
N LEU A 30 -16.07 -8.51 -12.46
CA LEU A 30 -15.49 -9.86 -12.46
C LEU A 30 -16.45 -10.88 -11.84
N CYS A 31 -17.12 -10.53 -10.73
CA CYS A 31 -18.14 -11.38 -10.14
C CYS A 31 -19.30 -11.64 -11.14
N ALA A 32 -19.81 -10.58 -11.76
CA ALA A 32 -20.86 -10.67 -12.77
C ALA A 32 -20.43 -11.55 -13.97
N ALA A 33 -19.21 -11.36 -14.49
CA ALA A 33 -18.68 -12.12 -15.61
C ALA A 33 -18.45 -13.61 -15.30
N THR A 34 -18.24 -13.95 -14.02
CA THR A 34 -18.01 -15.33 -13.57
C THR A 34 -19.28 -16.00 -13.00
N GLY A 35 -20.41 -15.30 -13.01
CA GLY A 35 -21.67 -15.79 -12.44
C GLY A 35 -21.65 -15.91 -10.91
N THR A 36 -20.70 -15.26 -10.23
CA THR A 36 -20.61 -15.26 -8.77
C THR A 36 -21.29 -14.02 -8.20
N SER A 37 -21.92 -14.15 -7.01
CA SER A 37 -22.50 -12.98 -6.34
C SER A 37 -21.40 -12.14 -5.70
N PHE A 38 -21.45 -10.82 -5.85
CA PHE A 38 -20.49 -9.93 -5.17
C PHE A 38 -20.53 -10.09 -3.64
N SER A 39 -21.70 -10.41 -3.07
CA SER A 39 -21.83 -10.67 -1.63
C SER A 39 -21.08 -11.92 -1.18
N SER A 40 -20.79 -12.88 -2.07
CA SER A 40 -20.06 -14.10 -1.72
C SER A 40 -18.56 -13.87 -1.49
N LEU A 41 -18.06 -12.64 -1.66
CA LEU A 41 -16.68 -12.27 -1.33
C LEU A 41 -16.47 -12.04 0.18
N PHE A 42 -17.55 -11.77 0.91
CA PHE A 42 -17.52 -11.37 2.33
C PHE A 42 -17.78 -12.48 3.37
N PRO A 43 -18.33 -13.67 3.06
CA PRO A 43 -18.46 -14.73 4.04
C PRO A 43 -17.10 -15.11 4.63
N SER A 44 -17.09 -15.31 5.93
CA SER A 44 -15.92 -15.70 6.70
C SER A 44 -16.08 -17.11 7.25
N ARG A 45 -14.94 -17.77 7.49
CA ARG A 45 -14.88 -19.08 8.15
C ARG A 45 -14.91 -18.96 9.67
N LEU A 46 -14.72 -17.76 10.19
CA LEU A 46 -14.61 -17.46 11.60
C LEU A 46 -15.91 -16.81 12.10
N SER A 47 -16.16 -16.93 13.41
CA SER A 47 -17.17 -16.11 14.07
C SER A 47 -16.72 -14.65 14.11
N PHE A 48 -17.68 -13.73 14.24
CA PHE A 48 -17.42 -12.29 14.33
C PHE A 48 -16.37 -11.92 15.40
N SER A 49 -16.44 -12.53 16.59
CA SER A 49 -15.48 -12.29 17.67
C SER A 49 -14.07 -12.74 17.31
N GLN A 50 -13.95 -13.87 16.60
CA GLN A 50 -12.65 -14.37 16.14
C GLN A 50 -12.07 -13.49 15.03
N GLU A 51 -12.90 -12.99 14.11
CA GLU A 51 -12.47 -11.99 13.12
C GLU A 51 -11.95 -10.72 13.79
N ALA A 52 -12.66 -10.21 14.78
CA ALA A 52 -12.24 -9.03 15.53
C ALA A 52 -10.90 -9.26 16.23
N ILE A 53 -10.71 -10.41 16.88
CA ILE A 53 -9.43 -10.77 17.54
C ILE A 53 -8.30 -10.85 16.50
N VAL A 54 -8.52 -11.52 15.36
CA VAL A 54 -7.50 -11.64 14.30
C VAL A 54 -7.16 -10.27 13.72
N ALA A 55 -8.17 -9.46 13.37
CA ALA A 55 -7.98 -8.15 12.80
C ALA A 55 -7.21 -7.23 13.74
N LEU A 56 -7.63 -7.16 15.02
CA LEU A 56 -6.97 -6.32 16.03
C LEU A 56 -5.57 -6.82 16.38
N GLY A 57 -5.40 -8.13 16.55
CA GLY A 57 -4.11 -8.75 16.88
C GLY A 57 -3.06 -8.53 15.79
N LEU A 58 -3.42 -8.80 14.53
CA LEU A 58 -2.52 -8.59 13.40
C LEU A 58 -2.27 -7.11 13.14
N SER A 59 -3.26 -6.24 13.34
CA SER A 59 -3.08 -4.79 13.28
C SER A 59 -2.10 -4.29 14.34
N ALA A 60 -2.20 -4.80 15.58
CA ALA A 60 -1.26 -4.45 16.65
C ALA A 60 0.18 -4.89 16.30
N ILE A 61 0.34 -6.10 15.75
CA ILE A 61 1.63 -6.60 15.26
C ILE A 61 2.16 -5.72 14.12
N ALA A 62 1.32 -5.33 13.18
CA ALA A 62 1.70 -4.44 12.08
C ALA A 62 2.17 -3.07 12.59
N CYS A 63 1.45 -2.47 13.53
CA CYS A 63 1.84 -1.23 14.19
C CYS A 63 3.18 -1.36 14.91
N LEU A 64 3.37 -2.44 15.67
CA LEU A 64 4.64 -2.71 16.37
C LEU A 64 5.80 -2.87 15.39
N ASN A 65 5.61 -3.63 14.31
CA ASN A 65 6.60 -3.80 13.25
C ASN A 65 6.94 -2.48 12.55
N ALA A 66 5.95 -1.64 12.27
CA ALA A 66 6.17 -0.32 11.69
C ALA A 66 6.94 0.60 12.64
N TRP A 67 6.60 0.60 13.93
CA TRP A 67 7.31 1.37 14.95
C TRP A 67 8.77 0.90 15.13
N LEU A 68 9.00 -0.41 15.23
CA LEU A 68 10.35 -0.99 15.29
C LEU A 68 11.13 -0.68 14.01
N GLY A 69 10.50 -0.85 12.85
CA GLY A 69 11.07 -0.53 11.55
C GLY A 69 11.46 0.95 11.45
N TYR A 70 10.62 1.85 11.94
CA TYR A 70 10.95 3.28 12.03
C TYR A 70 12.16 3.52 12.95
N LYS A 71 12.16 2.96 14.16
CA LYS A 71 13.24 3.16 15.13
C LYS A 71 14.59 2.62 14.63
N LEU A 72 14.58 1.47 13.96
CA LEU A 72 15.78 0.75 13.52
C LEU A 72 16.26 1.13 12.11
N ALA A 73 15.33 1.49 11.22
CA ALA A 73 15.60 1.62 9.79
C ALA A 73 15.29 3.00 9.19
N SER A 74 14.74 3.97 9.94
CA SER A 74 14.47 5.33 9.43
C SER A 74 15.71 6.01 8.82
N LYS A 75 16.91 5.67 9.30
CA LYS A 75 18.20 6.18 8.79
C LYS A 75 18.75 5.37 7.61
N ARG A 76 18.17 4.22 7.27
CA ARG A 76 18.68 3.30 6.23
C ARG A 76 18.14 3.66 4.83
N PRO A 77 18.88 3.34 3.75
CA PRO A 77 18.45 3.62 2.37
C PRO A 77 17.10 3.02 1.99
N VAL A 78 16.73 1.87 2.57
CA VAL A 78 15.45 1.19 2.31
C VAL A 78 14.25 2.03 2.74
N ALA A 79 14.32 2.71 3.89
CA ALA A 79 13.22 3.53 4.38
C ALA A 79 12.95 4.75 3.48
N LYS A 80 14.00 5.28 2.84
CA LYS A 80 13.91 6.47 1.96
C LYS A 80 12.89 6.30 0.84
N HIS A 81 12.75 5.09 0.30
CA HIS A 81 11.87 4.86 -0.85
C HIS A 81 10.41 4.60 -0.45
N THR A 82 10.17 3.98 0.70
CA THR A 82 8.82 3.92 1.27
C THR A 82 8.35 5.34 1.59
N ILE A 83 9.23 6.16 2.18
CA ILE A 83 8.99 7.59 2.41
C ILE A 83 8.73 8.31 1.09
N GLU A 84 9.56 8.12 0.04
CA GLU A 84 9.36 8.76 -1.27
C GLU A 84 8.00 8.40 -1.88
N SER A 85 7.61 7.13 -1.81
CA SER A 85 6.34 6.64 -2.38
C SER A 85 5.15 7.25 -1.65
N TYR A 86 5.15 7.21 -0.32
CA TYR A 86 4.04 7.71 0.51
C TYR A 86 3.98 9.25 0.52
N SER A 87 5.13 9.94 0.39
CA SER A 87 5.19 11.41 0.37
C SER A 87 4.52 12.06 -0.85
N ARG A 88 4.21 11.27 -1.88
CA ARG A 88 3.45 11.69 -3.07
C ARG A 88 1.96 11.85 -2.79
N LEU A 89 1.47 11.25 -1.71
CA LEU A 89 0.09 11.40 -1.29
C LEU A 89 -0.07 12.74 -0.57
N ASP A 90 -1.28 13.28 -0.61
CA ASP A 90 -1.61 14.45 0.20
C ASP A 90 -1.80 14.04 1.68
N LEU A 91 -0.75 14.23 2.49
CA LEU A 91 -0.73 13.87 3.91
C LEU A 91 -1.23 14.97 4.84
N ARG A 92 -1.85 16.04 4.32
CA ARG A 92 -2.34 17.17 5.13
C ARG A 92 -3.55 16.77 5.97
N GLY A 93 -3.67 17.38 7.16
CA GLY A 93 -4.85 17.24 8.02
C GLY A 93 -5.20 15.79 8.35
N TRP A 94 -6.43 15.40 8.01
CA TRP A 94 -7.01 14.07 8.22
C TRP A 94 -6.89 13.13 7.01
N ASN A 95 -6.25 13.58 5.92
CA ASN A 95 -6.19 12.82 4.68
C ASN A 95 -5.59 11.41 4.83
N PRO A 96 -4.54 11.15 5.64
CA PRO A 96 -4.07 9.78 5.86
C PRO A 96 -5.17 8.81 6.33
N LEU A 97 -6.07 9.27 7.19
CA LEU A 97 -7.20 8.48 7.69
C LEU A 97 -8.33 8.29 6.67
N LEU A 98 -8.35 9.09 5.60
CA LEU A 98 -9.32 8.96 4.52
C LEU A 98 -8.76 8.20 3.31
N LEU A 99 -7.45 8.28 3.08
CA LEU A 99 -6.75 7.60 2.01
C LEU A 99 -6.60 6.10 2.30
N ALA A 100 -6.19 5.76 3.54
CA ALA A 100 -5.90 4.38 3.90
C ALA A 100 -7.12 3.44 3.85
N PRO A 101 -8.32 3.81 4.34
CA PRO A 101 -9.49 2.94 4.17
C PRO A 101 -9.91 2.80 2.72
N ALA A 102 -9.77 3.86 1.91
CA ALA A 102 -10.08 3.77 0.48
C ALA A 102 -9.16 2.74 -0.21
N ALA A 103 -7.85 2.82 0.05
CA ALA A 103 -6.87 1.84 -0.44
C ALA A 103 -7.18 0.43 0.06
N GLY A 104 -7.29 0.24 1.37
CA GLY A 104 -7.56 -1.06 1.99
C GLY A 104 -8.85 -1.71 1.48
N ILE A 105 -9.93 -0.95 1.34
CA ILE A 105 -11.20 -1.48 0.81
C ILE A 105 -11.07 -1.83 -0.68
N GLY A 106 -10.62 -0.88 -1.51
CA GLY A 106 -10.58 -1.07 -2.96
C GLY A 106 -9.61 -2.16 -3.40
N GLU A 107 -8.41 -2.15 -2.82
CA GLU A 107 -7.37 -3.11 -3.16
C GLU A 107 -7.71 -4.51 -2.65
N GLU A 108 -8.17 -4.68 -1.41
CA GLU A 108 -8.47 -6.02 -0.91
C GLU A 108 -9.71 -6.63 -1.60
N ILE A 109 -10.75 -5.84 -1.88
CA ILE A 109 -11.92 -6.33 -2.64
C ILE A 109 -11.51 -6.84 -4.02
N LEU A 110 -10.65 -6.11 -4.73
CA LEU A 110 -10.19 -6.53 -6.06
C LEU A 110 -9.20 -7.69 -5.98
N PHE A 111 -8.13 -7.57 -5.19
CA PHE A 111 -7.03 -8.53 -5.21
C PHE A 111 -7.34 -9.79 -4.40
N ARG A 112 -7.98 -9.68 -3.22
CA ARG A 112 -8.27 -10.84 -2.34
C ARG A 112 -9.67 -11.37 -2.50
N GLY A 113 -10.65 -10.49 -2.73
CA GLY A 113 -12.01 -10.90 -3.04
C GLY A 113 -12.09 -11.54 -4.42
N ALA A 114 -11.97 -10.72 -5.47
CA ALA A 114 -12.21 -11.17 -6.83
C ALA A 114 -11.03 -11.98 -7.41
N LEU A 115 -9.84 -11.37 -7.54
CA LEU A 115 -8.72 -11.97 -8.28
C LEU A 115 -8.15 -13.21 -7.61
N GLN A 116 -7.96 -13.22 -6.29
CA GLN A 116 -7.45 -14.39 -5.57
C GLN A 116 -8.39 -15.60 -5.68
N THR A 117 -9.71 -15.39 -5.75
CA THR A 117 -10.67 -16.49 -5.96
C THR A 117 -10.50 -17.15 -7.34
N LEU A 118 -10.12 -16.36 -8.36
CA LEU A 118 -9.94 -16.86 -9.73
C LEU A 118 -8.53 -17.38 -10.01
N LEU A 119 -7.52 -16.73 -9.42
CA LEU A 119 -6.10 -16.89 -9.78
C LEU A 119 -5.27 -17.55 -8.69
N GLY A 120 -5.84 -17.74 -7.50
CA GLY A 120 -5.14 -18.20 -6.31
C GLY A 120 -4.23 -17.15 -5.68
N VAL A 121 -3.60 -17.54 -4.57
CA VAL A 121 -2.78 -16.68 -3.72
C VAL A 121 -1.57 -16.12 -4.48
N TRP A 122 -0.80 -16.97 -5.16
CA TRP A 122 0.48 -16.59 -5.75
C TRP A 122 0.32 -15.58 -6.90
N LEU A 123 -0.59 -15.85 -7.84
CA LEU A 123 -0.76 -14.99 -9.01
C LEU A 123 -1.46 -13.67 -8.66
N SER A 124 -2.46 -13.69 -7.77
CA SER A 124 -3.08 -12.45 -7.27
C SER A 124 -2.07 -11.56 -6.53
N SER A 125 -1.16 -12.14 -5.72
CA SER A 125 -0.07 -11.40 -5.09
C SER A 125 0.96 -10.86 -6.09
N ALA A 126 1.23 -11.58 -7.18
CA ALA A 126 2.12 -11.10 -8.23
C ALA A 126 1.49 -9.91 -8.97
N LEU A 127 0.20 -10.00 -9.31
CA LEU A 127 -0.55 -8.89 -9.92
C LEU A 127 -0.62 -7.67 -9.01
N PHE A 128 -0.75 -7.86 -7.70
CA PHE A 128 -0.70 -6.77 -6.71
C PHE A 128 0.63 -6.01 -6.79
N VAL A 129 1.77 -6.72 -6.84
CA VAL A 129 3.09 -6.09 -7.00
C VAL A 129 3.20 -5.37 -8.34
N LEU A 130 2.67 -5.96 -9.42
CA LEU A 130 2.68 -5.33 -10.74
C LEU A 130 1.88 -4.03 -10.77
N ALA A 131 0.72 -3.98 -10.11
CA ALA A 131 -0.08 -2.76 -9.98
C ALA A 131 0.68 -1.63 -9.25
N HIS A 132 1.63 -1.98 -8.40
CA HIS A 132 2.45 -1.04 -7.63
C HIS A 132 3.73 -0.58 -8.33
N THR A 133 4.09 -1.16 -9.48
CA THR A 133 5.32 -0.84 -10.23
C THR A 133 5.48 0.67 -10.51
N LYS A 134 4.40 1.34 -10.93
CA LYS A 134 4.38 2.79 -11.21
C LYS A 134 4.50 3.62 -9.94
N ALA A 135 3.80 3.22 -8.88
CA ALA A 135 3.81 3.94 -7.59
C ALA A 135 5.21 3.90 -6.95
N TYR A 136 5.87 2.73 -6.98
CA TYR A 136 7.20 2.52 -6.42
C TYR A 136 8.36 2.82 -7.38
N ARG A 137 8.06 3.26 -8.62
CA ARG A 137 9.04 3.56 -9.69
C ARG A 137 10.05 2.42 -9.89
N PHE A 138 9.54 1.24 -10.19
CA PHE A 138 10.35 0.09 -10.58
C PHE A 138 10.96 0.33 -11.97
N ASN A 139 12.00 1.15 -12.02
CA ASN A 139 12.76 1.46 -13.23
C ASN A 139 13.90 0.44 -13.37
N GLY A 140 13.63 -0.66 -14.07
CA GLY A 140 14.61 -1.73 -14.33
C GLY A 140 14.76 -2.76 -13.20
N LEU A 141 15.65 -3.73 -13.41
CA LEU A 141 15.87 -4.91 -12.53
C LEU A 141 17.06 -4.74 -11.59
N SER A 142 17.13 -3.60 -10.89
CA SER A 142 18.17 -3.42 -9.86
C SER A 142 17.88 -4.30 -8.64
N ARG A 143 18.93 -4.72 -7.91
CA ARG A 143 18.81 -5.43 -6.62
C ARG A 143 17.86 -4.70 -5.65
N ARG A 144 17.83 -3.37 -5.73
CA ARG A 144 16.92 -2.51 -4.94
C ARG A 144 15.46 -2.76 -5.30
N VAL A 145 15.12 -2.69 -6.58
CA VAL A 145 13.75 -2.93 -7.07
C VAL A 145 13.30 -4.34 -6.70
N LEU A 146 14.18 -5.34 -6.84
CA LEU A 146 13.88 -6.71 -6.45
C LEU A 146 13.58 -6.85 -4.95
N LEU A 147 14.34 -6.20 -4.07
CA LEU A 147 14.07 -6.23 -2.63
C LEU A 147 12.73 -5.55 -2.27
N GLN A 148 12.39 -4.44 -2.95
CA GLN A 148 11.11 -3.76 -2.74
C GLN A 148 9.93 -4.59 -3.26
N ALA A 149 10.06 -5.16 -4.46
CA ALA A 149 9.07 -6.04 -5.04
C ALA A 149 8.87 -7.28 -4.16
N ALA A 150 9.95 -7.89 -3.67
CA ALA A 150 9.88 -9.02 -2.74
C ALA A 150 9.20 -8.65 -1.41
N GLY A 151 9.49 -7.45 -0.86
CA GLY A 151 8.82 -6.94 0.33
C GLY A 151 7.32 -6.74 0.13
N LEU A 152 6.92 -6.08 -0.97
CA LEU A 152 5.50 -5.90 -1.33
C LEU A 152 4.81 -7.25 -1.59
N PHE A 153 5.50 -8.17 -2.25
CA PHE A 153 4.99 -9.53 -2.48
C PHE A 153 4.76 -10.27 -1.17
N ALA A 154 5.71 -10.20 -0.23
CA ALA A 154 5.58 -10.83 1.08
C ALA A 154 4.41 -10.24 1.89
N VAL A 155 4.25 -8.90 1.91
CA VAL A 155 3.08 -8.25 2.52
C VAL A 155 1.80 -8.72 1.84
N SER A 156 1.80 -8.79 0.51
CA SER A 156 0.65 -9.27 -0.26
C SER A 156 0.29 -10.71 0.07
N LEU A 157 1.27 -11.60 0.26
CA LEU A 157 1.04 -12.99 0.66
C LEU A 157 0.45 -13.08 2.08
N VAL A 158 0.89 -12.22 3.00
CA VAL A 158 0.32 -12.15 4.34
C VAL A 158 -1.16 -11.72 4.28
N LEU A 159 -1.48 -10.67 3.52
CA LEU A 159 -2.87 -10.23 3.31
C LEU A 159 -3.71 -11.32 2.63
N ALA A 160 -3.14 -12.03 1.65
CA ALA A 160 -3.79 -13.17 1.00
C ALA A 160 -4.07 -14.34 1.96
N ALA A 161 -3.14 -14.63 2.87
CA ALA A 161 -3.35 -15.63 3.91
C ALA A 161 -4.45 -15.20 4.89
N ILE A 162 -4.47 -13.94 5.32
CA ILE A 162 -5.54 -13.39 6.17
C ILE A 162 -6.89 -13.55 5.47
N ALA A 163 -7.00 -13.13 4.21
CA ALA A 163 -8.22 -13.27 3.45
C ALA A 163 -8.67 -14.73 3.30
N HIS A 164 -7.72 -15.64 3.09
CA HIS A 164 -8.00 -17.07 2.90
C HIS A 164 -8.46 -17.78 4.18
N PHE A 165 -7.84 -17.46 5.33
CA PHE A 165 -8.09 -18.17 6.59
C PHE A 165 -9.08 -17.45 7.52
N ALA A 166 -9.11 -16.12 7.52
CA ALA A 166 -9.93 -15.31 8.41
C ALA A 166 -11.04 -14.54 7.69
N GLY A 167 -10.91 -14.30 6.39
CA GLY A 167 -11.91 -13.60 5.58
C GLY A 167 -11.47 -12.22 5.12
N LEU A 168 -12.26 -11.64 4.21
CA LEU A 168 -11.93 -10.39 3.53
C LEU A 168 -11.95 -9.17 4.46
N VAL A 169 -12.88 -9.12 5.43
CA VAL A 169 -13.01 -7.99 6.36
C VAL A 169 -11.78 -7.83 7.25
N PRO A 170 -11.24 -8.88 7.91
CA PRO A 170 -9.96 -8.79 8.61
C PRO A 170 -8.80 -8.30 7.72
N ALA A 171 -8.72 -8.74 6.46
CA ALA A 171 -7.68 -8.30 5.54
C ALA A 171 -7.78 -6.80 5.22
N ILE A 172 -9.00 -6.30 4.96
CA ILE A 172 -9.28 -4.86 4.76
C ILE A 172 -8.84 -4.04 5.98
N ILE A 173 -9.19 -4.49 7.19
CA ILE A 173 -8.83 -3.78 8.44
C ILE A 173 -7.32 -3.74 8.61
N VAL A 174 -6.64 -4.88 8.48
CA VAL A 174 -5.19 -4.97 8.66
C VAL A 174 -4.45 -4.13 7.62
N HIS A 175 -4.86 -4.18 6.35
CA HIS A 175 -4.29 -3.34 5.30
C HIS A 175 -4.50 -1.84 5.63
N THR A 176 -5.72 -1.45 5.99
CA THR A 176 -6.03 -0.07 6.36
C THR A 176 -5.13 0.42 7.51
N VAL A 177 -4.90 -0.40 8.54
CA VAL A 177 -4.04 -0.02 9.68
C VAL A 177 -2.58 0.09 9.29
N ILE A 178 -2.09 -0.82 8.43
CA ILE A 178 -0.72 -0.75 7.87
C ILE A 178 -0.53 0.61 7.18
N ASP A 179 -1.48 1.01 6.34
CA ASP A 179 -1.39 2.26 5.60
C ASP A 179 -1.52 3.49 6.49
N ILE A 180 -2.47 3.52 7.43
CA ILE A 180 -2.57 4.62 8.41
C ILE A 180 -1.23 4.81 9.11
N THR A 181 -0.66 3.72 9.62
CA THR A 181 0.60 3.76 10.37
C THR A 181 1.77 4.20 9.50
N GLY A 182 1.86 3.68 8.28
CA GLY A 182 2.89 4.08 7.30
C GLY A 182 2.79 5.56 6.93
N LEU A 183 1.58 6.05 6.62
CA LEU A 183 1.34 7.44 6.22
C LEU A 183 1.64 8.43 7.35
N TYR A 184 1.23 8.14 8.58
CA TYR A 184 1.56 8.98 9.75
C TYR A 184 3.05 8.94 10.08
N THR A 185 3.69 7.77 9.96
CA THR A 185 5.16 7.65 10.14
C THR A 185 5.89 8.53 9.13
N VAL A 186 5.51 8.45 7.85
CA VAL A 186 6.11 9.26 6.78
C VAL A 186 5.85 10.74 7.00
N ARG A 187 4.64 11.14 7.40
CA ARG A 187 4.32 12.52 7.77
C ARG A 187 5.22 13.02 8.90
N HIS A 188 5.46 12.20 9.93
CA HIS A 188 6.31 12.55 11.06
C HIS A 188 7.78 12.73 10.63
N VAL A 189 8.31 11.81 9.80
CA VAL A 189 9.67 11.90 9.25
C VAL A 189 9.87 13.20 8.46
N ILE A 190 8.88 13.56 7.62
CA ILE A 190 8.90 14.80 6.82
C ILE A 190 8.90 16.02 7.73
N ALA A 191 8.03 16.04 8.75
CA ALA A 191 7.92 17.16 9.69
C ALA A 191 9.21 17.41 10.49
N GLN A 192 9.98 16.37 10.79
CA GLN A 192 11.26 16.48 11.50
C GLN A 192 12.45 16.84 10.59
N GLY A 193 12.25 17.07 9.29
CA GLY A 193 13.35 17.37 8.37
C GLY A 193 14.32 16.21 8.16
N LEU A 194 13.95 14.99 8.55
CA LEU A 194 14.76 13.78 8.42
C LEU A 194 14.77 13.22 6.98
N MET A 195 14.22 13.96 6.01
CA MET A 195 14.38 13.63 4.61
C MET A 195 15.85 13.78 4.23
N PRO A 196 16.49 12.71 3.73
CA PRO A 196 17.85 12.80 3.25
C PRO A 196 17.89 13.78 2.09
N ASN A 197 18.67 14.84 2.27
CA ASN A 197 18.84 15.93 1.32
C ASN A 197 19.14 15.34 -0.07
N ASN A 198 18.27 15.59 -1.06
CA ASN A 198 18.56 15.28 -2.45
C ASN A 198 19.44 16.41 -3.01
N SER A 199 20.63 16.57 -2.43
CA SER A 199 21.62 17.58 -2.84
C SER A 199 22.61 16.99 -3.85
N SER A 200 22.18 16.08 -4.73
CA SER A 200 22.90 15.89 -5.99
C SER A 200 22.61 17.13 -6.84
N LYS A 201 23.42 18.18 -6.66
CA LYS A 201 23.60 19.19 -7.70
C LYS A 201 23.86 18.42 -9.02
N PRO A 202 23.27 18.81 -10.16
CA PRO A 202 23.75 18.29 -11.43
C PRO A 202 25.25 18.55 -11.49
N THR A 203 26.03 17.48 -11.64
CA THR A 203 27.45 17.60 -11.97
C THR A 203 27.52 18.48 -13.22
N PRO A 204 28.15 19.66 -13.18
CA PRO A 204 28.34 20.42 -14.39
C PRO A 204 29.14 19.52 -15.34
N LEU A 205 28.59 19.31 -16.54
CA LEU A 205 29.29 18.62 -17.61
C LEU A 205 30.64 19.33 -17.80
N ARG A 206 31.69 18.67 -17.34
CA ARG A 206 33.05 19.16 -17.44
C ARG A 206 33.52 18.82 -18.84
N GLY A 207 33.57 19.83 -19.70
CA GLY A 207 34.39 19.83 -20.92
C GLY A 207 33.74 19.19 -22.15
N ALA A 208 33.29 20.04 -23.06
CA ALA A 208 33.64 19.93 -24.47
C ALA A 208 33.89 21.36 -24.95
N ALA A 209 35.18 21.71 -24.98
CA ALA A 209 35.69 22.78 -25.83
C ALA A 209 35.68 22.29 -27.29
#